data_AF-A0AAN9E2R1-F1
#
_entry.id   AF-A0AAN9E2R1-F1
#
_cell.length_a   1.000
_cell.length_b   1.000
_cell.length_c   1.000
_cell.angle_alpha   90.00
_cell.angle_beta   90.00
_cell.angle_gamma   90.00
#
_symmetry.space_group_name_H-M   'P 1'
#
loop_
_entity.id
_entity.type
_entity.pdbx_description
1 polymer ?
#
loop_
_entity_poly.entity_id
_entity_poly.type
_entity_poly.pdbx_seq_one_letter_code
_entity_poly.pdbx_strand_id
1 'polypeptide(L)'
;MGEVRMEMEADYIGLLLIASAGYDPRVAPTVYEKLGKVTGGDSALRDYLSTHPSGRKRAELLAQAKIMEEALTLYRDVRSGRGVEGFL
;
A
#
# COMPACT_ATOMS: atom_id res chain seq x y z
N MET A 1 18.01 -7.22 6.94
CA MET A 1 17.79 -6.82 5.52
C MET A 1 16.69 -7.65 4.82
N GLY A 2 16.04 -8.63 5.49
CA GLY A 2 14.96 -9.44 4.92
C GLY A 2 13.56 -8.81 5.05
N GLU A 3 13.21 -8.27 6.22
CA GLU A 3 11.87 -7.72 6.51
C GLU A 3 11.45 -6.58 5.57
N VAL A 4 12.34 -5.63 5.27
CA VAL A 4 12.02 -4.52 4.36
C VAL A 4 11.61 -5.00 2.97
N ARG A 5 12.15 -6.13 2.50
CA ARG A 5 11.73 -6.71 1.20
C ARG A 5 10.33 -7.31 1.28
N MET A 6 10.00 -7.99 2.37
CA MET A 6 8.65 -8.54 2.59
C MET A 6 7.60 -7.44 2.74
N GLU A 7 7.91 -6.35 3.44
CA GLU A 7 7.02 -5.18 3.54
C GLU A 7 6.73 -4.57 2.17
N MET A 8 7.77 -4.42 1.34
CA MET A 8 7.62 -3.85 -0.01
C MET A 8 6.75 -4.74 -0.91
N GLU A 9 6.93 -6.05 -0.84
CA GLU A 9 6.12 -7.01 -1.59
C GLU A 9 4.66 -7.01 -1.10
N ALA A 10 4.46 -7.05 0.22
CA ALA A 10 3.14 -6.98 0.83
C ALA A 10 2.40 -5.67 0.48
N ASP A 11 3.11 -4.54 0.49
CA ASP A 11 2.58 -3.23 0.09
C ASP A 11 2.17 -3.19 -1.36
N TYR A 12 3.02 -3.72 -2.24
CA TYR A 12 2.73 -3.77 -3.67
C TYR A 12 1.48 -4.62 -3.95
N ILE A 13 1.43 -5.84 -3.42
CA ILE A 13 0.26 -6.73 -3.58
C ILE A 13 -0.98 -6.09 -2.96
N GLY A 14 -0.86 -5.51 -1.77
CA GLY A 14 -1.94 -4.80 -1.09
C GLY A 14 -2.50 -3.65 -1.92
N LEU A 15 -1.64 -2.87 -2.58
CA LEU A 15 -2.05 -1.77 -3.45
C LEU A 15 -2.88 -2.27 -4.66
N LEU A 16 -2.45 -3.36 -5.29
CA LEU A 16 -3.18 -3.97 -6.41
C LEU A 16 -4.53 -4.53 -5.96
N LEU A 17 -4.56 -5.19 -4.78
CA LEU A 17 -5.79 -5.71 -4.20
C LEU A 17 -6.82 -4.61 -3.95
N ILE A 18 -6.43 -3.51 -3.30
CA ILE A 18 -7.38 -2.41 -3.03
C ILE A 18 -7.88 -1.77 -4.33
N ALA A 19 -7.01 -1.61 -5.34
CA ALA A 19 -7.39 -1.09 -6.64
C ALA A 19 -8.39 -2.02 -7.35
N SER A 20 -8.14 -3.33 -7.32
CA SER A 20 -9.04 -4.35 -7.88
C SER A 20 -10.40 -4.42 -7.17
N ALA A 21 -10.44 -4.04 -5.88
CA ALA A 21 -11.67 -3.92 -5.11
C ALA A 21 -12.41 -2.58 -5.37
N GLY A 22 -11.85 -1.70 -6.21
CA GLY A 22 -12.44 -0.42 -6.58
C GLY A 22 -12.17 0.72 -5.58
N TYR A 23 -11.21 0.55 -4.67
CA TYR A 23 -10.71 1.65 -3.83
C TYR A 23 -9.63 2.43 -4.57
N ASP A 24 -9.58 3.74 -4.35
CA ASP A 24 -8.60 4.62 -4.99
C ASP A 24 -7.18 4.36 -4.43
N PRO A 25 -6.23 3.82 -5.23
CA PRO A 25 -4.90 3.47 -4.75
C PRO A 25 -4.07 4.68 -4.30
N ARG A 26 -4.43 5.90 -4.73
CA ARG A 26 -3.70 7.13 -4.41
C ARG A 26 -3.74 7.49 -2.92
N VAL A 27 -4.66 6.92 -2.16
CA VAL A 27 -4.74 7.13 -0.71
C VAL A 27 -3.69 6.35 0.09
N ALA A 28 -3.15 5.26 -0.46
CA ALA A 28 -2.27 4.35 0.27
C ALA A 28 -0.96 5.01 0.77
N PRO A 29 -0.21 5.80 -0.04
CA PRO A 29 0.99 6.46 0.44
C PRO A 29 0.74 7.36 1.67
N THR A 30 -0.37 8.10 1.67
CA THR A 30 -0.74 8.99 2.79
C THR A 30 -1.03 8.21 4.07
N VAL A 31 -1.62 7.01 3.98
CA VAL A 31 -1.85 6.15 5.14
C VAL A 31 -0.53 5.74 5.78
N TYR A 32 0.43 5.27 4.99
CA TYR A 32 1.75 4.85 5.49
C TYR A 32 2.61 6.01 5.98
N GLU A 33 2.48 7.19 5.36
CA GLU A 33 3.13 8.41 5.85
C GLU A 33 2.59 8.80 7.24
N LYS A 34 1.27 8.79 7.43
CA LYS A 34 0.63 9.07 8.72
C LYS A 34 1.03 8.03 9.76
N LEU A 35 1.04 6.76 9.39
CA LEU A 35 1.44 5.66 10.26
C LEU A 35 2.88 5.82 10.76
N GLY A 36 3.81 6.24 9.90
CA GLY A 36 5.19 6.52 10.28
C GLY A 36 5.38 7.76 11.17
N LYS A 37 4.36 8.61 11.32
CA LYS A 37 4.37 9.79 12.19
C LYS A 37 3.69 9.55 13.54
N VAL A 38 2.98 8.44 13.72
CA VAL A 38 2.32 8.14 14.99
C VAL A 38 3.37 7.87 16.06
N THR A 39 3.42 8.73 17.07
CA THR A 39 4.32 8.62 18.22
C THR A 39 3.50 8.66 19.50
N GLY A 40 3.33 7.51 20.16
CA GLY A 40 2.65 7.38 21.46
C GLY A 40 1.15 7.06 21.41
N GLY A 41 0.63 6.54 22.53
CA GLY A 41 -0.82 6.43 22.81
C GLY A 41 -1.42 5.01 22.77
N ASP A 42 -0.96 4.14 21.87
CA ASP A 42 -1.58 2.81 21.67
C ASP A 42 -0.50 1.71 21.65
N SER A 43 -0.62 0.74 22.57
CA SER A 43 0.32 -0.38 22.68
C SER A 43 0.27 -1.30 21.47
N ALA A 44 -0.93 -1.52 20.89
CA ALA A 44 -1.09 -2.39 19.74
C ALA A 44 -0.40 -1.82 18.49
N LEU A 45 -0.48 -0.50 18.31
CA LEU A 45 0.18 0.18 17.20
C LEU A 45 1.71 0.17 17.37
N ARG A 46 2.21 0.25 18.61
CA ARG A 46 3.65 0.12 18.89
C ARG A 46 4.17 -1.27 18.56
N ASP A 47 3.44 -2.31 18.92
CA ASP A 47 3.83 -3.70 18.62
C ASP A 47 3.84 -3.95 17.09
N TYR A 48 2.86 -3.42 16.38
CA TYR A 48 2.83 -3.45 14.91
C TYR A 48 4.04 -2.72 14.30
N LEU A 49 4.34 -1.50 14.75
CA LEU A 49 5.49 -0.74 14.25
C LEU A 49 6.84 -1.37 14.61
N SER A 50 6.90 -2.19 15.67
CA SER A 50 8.12 -2.91 16.06
C SER A 50 8.45 -4.07 15.12
N THR A 51 7.44 -4.74 14.57
CA THR A 51 7.57 -5.87 13.65
C THR A 51 7.56 -5.45 12.18
N HIS A 52 6.91 -4.33 11.88
CA HIS A 52 6.81 -3.76 10.53
C HIS A 52 7.38 -2.34 10.49
N PRO A 53 8.72 -2.16 10.62
CA PRO A 53 9.34 -0.85 10.56
C PRO A 53 9.24 -0.26 9.13
N SER A 54 9.42 1.06 8.99
CA SER A 54 9.63 1.78 7.71
C SER A 54 8.43 2.46 7.04
N GLY A 55 7.45 3.00 7.77
CA GLY A 55 6.30 3.71 7.17
C GLY A 55 6.65 4.75 6.08
N ARG A 56 7.74 5.52 6.26
CA ARG A 56 8.21 6.48 5.22
C ARG A 56 8.68 5.79 3.93
N LYS A 57 9.53 4.76 4.03
CA LYS A 57 10.04 4.05 2.84
C LYS A 57 8.93 3.31 2.09
N ARG A 58 7.96 2.78 2.84
CA ARG A 58 6.75 2.15 2.29
C ARG A 58 5.90 3.16 1.53
N ALA A 59 5.68 4.35 2.09
CA ALA A 59 5.00 5.44 1.40
C ALA A 59 5.73 5.88 0.12
N GLU A 60 7.05 6.03 0.17
CA GLU A 60 7.89 6.36 -0.99
C GLU A 60 7.80 5.31 -2.10
N LEU A 61 7.80 4.02 -1.75
CA LEU A 61 7.61 2.92 -2.69
C LEU A 61 6.27 3.03 -3.42
N LEU A 62 5.19 3.15 -2.65
CA LEU A 62 3.83 3.18 -3.21
C LEU A 62 3.57 4.43 -4.07
N ALA A 63 4.28 5.52 -3.79
CA ALA A 63 4.22 6.74 -4.59
C ALA A 63 5.00 6.66 -5.91
N GLN A 64 5.78 5.60 -6.16
CA GLN A 64 6.51 5.45 -7.42
C GLN A 64 5.53 5.35 -8.59
N ALA A 65 5.78 6.15 -9.63
CA ALA A 65 4.88 6.27 -10.79
C ALA A 65 4.57 4.92 -11.44
N LYS A 66 5.56 4.02 -11.55
CA LYS A 66 5.37 2.68 -12.12
C LYS A 66 4.32 1.87 -11.35
N ILE A 67 4.44 1.83 -10.02
CA ILE A 67 3.53 1.08 -9.14
C ILE A 67 2.14 1.72 -9.13
N MET A 68 2.10 3.06 -9.05
CA MET A 68 0.83 3.80 -9.01
C MET A 68 0.05 3.69 -10.33
N GLU A 69 0.71 3.77 -11.49
CA GLU A 69 0.03 3.65 -12.78
C GLU A 69 -0.56 2.25 -13.01
N GLU A 70 0.11 1.21 -12.52
CA GLU A 70 -0.39 -0.16 -12.57
C GLU A 70 -1.67 -0.29 -11.73
N ALA A 71 -1.63 0.14 -10.46
CA ALA A 71 -2.80 0.13 -9.59
C ALA A 71 -3.93 1.03 -10.13
N LEU A 72 -3.62 2.19 -10.71
CA LEU A 72 -4.62 3.07 -11.32
C LEU A 72 -5.27 2.45 -12.54
N THR A 73 -4.56 1.62 -13.30
CA THR A 73 -5.14 0.89 -14.43
C THR A 73 -6.20 -0.10 -13.93
N LEU A 74 -5.85 -0.92 -12.93
CA LEU A 74 -6.81 -1.83 -12.29
C LEU A 74 -8.03 -1.08 -11.73
N TYR A 75 -7.79 0.00 -10.99
CA TYR A 75 -8.86 0.84 -10.43
C TYR A 75 -9.77 1.38 -11.53
N ARG A 76 -9.23 1.91 -12.64
CA ARG A 76 -10.02 2.44 -13.76
C ARG A 76 -10.84 1.35 -14.43
N ASP A 77 -10.28 0.16 -14.61
CA ASP A 77 -10.98 -0.97 -15.23
C ASP A 77 -12.18 -1.40 -14.38
N VAL A 78 -11.98 -1.62 -13.09
CA VAL A 78 -13.05 -1.92 -12.12
C VAL A 78 -14.13 -0.84 -12.14
N ARG A 79 -13.72 0.44 -12.08
CA ARG A 79 -14.65 1.58 -12.07
C ARG A 79 -15.42 1.72 -13.38
N SER A 80 -14.90 1.20 -14.48
CA SER A 80 -15.56 1.16 -15.79
C SER A 80 -16.46 -0.06 -16.00
N GLY A 81 -16.55 -0.95 -15.01
CA GLY A 81 -17.33 -2.20 -15.12
C GLY A 81 -16.66 -3.28 -15.96
N ARG A 82 -15.39 -3.08 -16.35
CA ARG A 82 -14.56 -4.15 -16.91
C ARG A 82 -14.13 -5.04 -15.75
N GLY A 83 -14.44 -6.33 -15.84
CA GLY A 83 -13.93 -7.30 -14.88
C GLY A 83 -12.40 -7.25 -14.86
N VAL A 84 -11.81 -7.44 -13.68
CA VAL A 84 -10.35 -7.56 -13.57
C VAL A 84 -9.98 -8.92 -14.14
N GLU A 85 -9.39 -8.95 -15.34
CA GLU A 85 -8.61 -10.11 -15.78
C GLU A 85 -7.44 -10.22 -14.79
N GLY A 86 -7.43 -11.28 -13.97
CA GLY A 86 -6.70 -11.34 -12.70
C GLY A 86 -5.23 -10.89 -12.72
N PHE A 87 -4.75 -10.46 -11.56
CA PHE A 87 -3.38 -9.99 -11.31
C PHE A 87 -2.58 -10.93 -10.38
N LEU A 88 -3.11 -12.12 -10.11
CA LEU A 88 -2.48 -13.21 -9.34
C LEU A 88 -2.14 -14.39 -10.26
#